data_AF-Q2NAZ0-F1
#
_entry.id   AF-Q2NAZ0-F1
#
_cell.length_a   1.000
_cell.length_b   1.000
_cell.length_c   1.000
_cell.angle_alpha   90.00
_cell.angle_beta   90.00
_cell.angle_gamma   90.00
#
_symmetry.space_group_name_H-M   'P 1'
#
loop_
_entity.id
_entity.type
_entity.pdbx_description
1 polymer ?
#
loop_
_entity_poly.entity_id
_entity_poly.type
_entity_poly.pdbx_seq_one_letter_code
_entity_poly.pdbx_strand_id
1 'polypeptide(L)' 'MTDTEAKKEPGRARALLSTADFKLLRRALESHAKATEDREELAKINALHHRLGNYG' A
#
# COMPACT_ATOMS: atom_id res chain seq x y z
N MET A 1 -7.02 39.79 22.47
CA MET A 1 -6.93 39.17 21.14
C MET A 1 -7.00 37.67 21.34
N THR A 2 -8.13 37.05 21.03
CA THR A 2 -8.33 35.60 21.20
C THR A 2 -7.89 34.88 19.94
N ASP A 3 -6.96 33.97 20.12
CA ASP A 3 -6.45 33.02 19.14
C ASP A 3 -7.56 32.02 18.77
N THR A 4 -7.94 31.98 17.49
CA THR A 4 -8.81 30.95 16.93
C THR A 4 -8.11 30.38 15.70
N GLU A 5 -7.11 29.53 15.93
CA GLU A 5 -6.61 28.62 14.91
C GLU A 5 -7.75 27.70 14.47
N ALA A 6 -8.34 28.01 13.31
CA ALA A 6 -9.31 27.15 12.65
C ALA A 6 -8.61 25.82 12.30
N LYS A 7 -8.83 24.82 13.15
CA LYS A 7 -8.34 23.45 13.00
C LYS A 7 -8.90 22.90 11.67
N LYS A 8 -8.09 22.99 10.61
CA LYS A 8 -8.43 22.50 9.26
C LYS A 8 -8.70 21.01 9.38
N GLU A 9 -9.97 20.62 9.35
CA GLU A 9 -10.33 19.20 9.42
C GLU A 9 -9.58 18.45 8.31
N PRO A 10 -9.00 17.28 8.61
CA PRO A 10 -8.30 16.50 7.60
C PRO A 10 -9.29 16.21 6.48
N GLY A 11 -9.04 16.80 5.31
CA GLY A 11 -9.88 16.58 4.13
C GLY A 11 -10.01 15.09 3.89
N ARG A 12 -11.25 14.58 3.82
CA ARG A 12 -11.54 13.15 3.62
C ARG A 12 -10.60 12.58 2.55
N ALA A 13 -9.69 11.71 2.98
CA ALA A 13 -8.76 11.07 2.07
C ALA A 13 -9.58 10.23 1.08
N ARG A 14 -9.55 10.61 -0.20
CA ARG A 14 -10.11 9.77 -1.27
C ARG A 14 -9.17 8.58 -1.44
N ALA A 15 -9.72 7.38 -1.49
CA ALA A 15 -8.95 6.20 -1.85
C ALA A 15 -8.39 6.40 -3.27
N LEU A 16 -7.06 6.46 -3.39
CA LEU A 16 -6.38 6.59 -4.68
C LEU A 16 -6.39 5.28 -5.48
N LEU A 17 -6.56 4.16 -4.78
CA LEU A 17 -6.54 2.81 -5.34
C LEU A 17 -7.77 2.06 -4.86
N SER A 18 -8.38 1.30 -5.76
CA SER A 18 -9.48 0.40 -5.48
C SER A 18 -8.99 -0.95 -4.94
N THR A 19 -9.89 -1.74 -4.37
CA THR A 19 -9.60 -3.13 -3.98
C THR A 19 -9.18 -4.01 -5.17
N ALA A 20 -9.63 -3.68 -6.38
CA ALA A 20 -9.21 -4.36 -7.60
C ALA A 20 -7.74 -4.05 -7.94
N ASP A 21 -7.32 -2.80 -7.76
CA ASP A 21 -5.92 -2.39 -7.99
C ASP A 21 -4.98 -3.10 -7.02
N PHE A 22 -5.36 -3.21 -5.74
CA PHE A 22 -4.57 -3.96 -4.76
C PHE A 22 -4.41 -5.44 -5.14
N LYS A 23 -5.44 -6.07 -5.73
CA LYS A 23 -5.34 -7.45 -6.25
C LYS A 23 -4.39 -7.53 -7.45
N LEU A 24 -4.37 -6.53 -8.33
CA LEU A 24 -3.44 -6.47 -9.45
C LEU A 24 -1.99 -6.31 -8.98
N LEU A 25 -1.74 -5.41 -8.02
CA LEU A 25 -0.42 -5.22 -7.41
C LEU A 25 0.09 -6.51 -6.75
N ARG A 26 -0.78 -7.23 -6.03
CA ARG A 26 -0.43 -8.52 -5.43
C ARG A 26 0.02 -9.55 -6.47
N ARG A 27 -0.69 -9.67 -7.59
CA ARG A 27 -0.31 -10.58 -8.69
C ARG A 27 1.02 -10.20 -9.34
N ALA A 28 1.27 -8.90 -9.51
CA ALA A 28 2.55 -8.42 -10.04
C ALA A 28 3.72 -8.83 -9.12
N LEU A 29 3.56 -8.68 -7.80
CA LEU A 29 4.56 -9.11 -6.83
C LEU A 29 4.77 -10.63 -6.83
N GLU A 30 3.69 -11.43 -6.94
CA GLU A 30 3.79 -12.89 -7.06
C GLU A 30 4.55 -13.31 -8.32
N SER A 31 4.30 -12.63 -9.45
CA SER A 31 5.03 -12.88 -10.69
C SER A 31 6.50 -12.49 -10.58
N HIS A 32 6.79 -11.38 -9.90
CA HIS A 32 8.15 -10.89 -9.72
C HIS A 32 8.96 -11.79 -8.80
N ALA A 33 8.38 -12.21 -7.66
CA ALA A 33 9.00 -13.15 -6.74
C ALA A 33 9.43 -14.46 -7.41
N LYS A 34 8.69 -14.95 -8.42
CA LYS A 34 9.07 -16.17 -9.16
C LYS A 34 10.31 -16.00 -10.02
N ALA A 35 10.61 -14.77 -10.45
CA ALA A 35 11.75 -14.44 -11.29
C ALA A 35 12.95 -13.93 -10.48
N THR A 36 12.77 -13.64 -9.20
CA THR A 36 13.82 -13.11 -8.30
C THR A 36 14.54 -14.26 -7.60
N GLU A 37 15.86 -14.32 -7.78
CA GLU A 37 16.74 -15.29 -7.09
C GLU A 37 17.35 -14.74 -5.80
N ASP A 38 17.38 -13.40 -5.64
CA ASP A 38 17.91 -12.74 -4.46
C ASP A 38 16.98 -12.91 -3.25
N ARG A 39 17.54 -13.51 -2.20
CA ARG A 39 16.85 -13.79 -0.93
C ARG A 39 16.42 -12.52 -0.18
N GLU A 40 17.22 -11.46 -0.21
CA GLU A 40 16.86 -10.19 0.43
C GLU A 40 15.74 -9.49 -0.31
N GLU A 41 15.78 -9.54 -1.64
CA GLU A 41 14.75 -8.96 -2.48
C GLU A 41 13.43 -9.73 -2.34
N LEU A 42 13.48 -11.06 -2.30
CA LEU A 42 12.32 -11.90 -1.97
C LEU A 42 11.69 -11.56 -0.62
N ALA A 43 12.49 -11.28 0.41
CA ALA A 43 11.98 -10.87 1.71
C ALA A 43 11.21 -9.54 1.63
N LYS A 44 11.72 -8.56 0.87
CA LYS A 44 11.05 -7.27 0.62
C LYS A 44 9.75 -7.45 -0.16
N ILE A 45 9.75 -8.29 -1.19
CA ILE A 45 8.56 -8.60 -2.00
C ILE A 45 7.48 -9.25 -1.15
N ASN A 46 7.84 -10.25 -0.32
CA ASN A 46 6.90 -10.92 0.58
C ASN A 46 6.31 -9.95 1.61
N ALA A 47 7.15 -9.10 2.23
CA ALA A 47 6.68 -8.09 3.18
C ALA A 47 5.68 -7.12 2.54
N LEU A 48 5.92 -6.68 1.30
CA LEU A 48 5.01 -5.80 0.58
C LEU A 48 3.70 -6.51 0.19
N HIS A 49 3.80 -7.75 -0.28
CA HIS A 49 2.64 -8.59 -0.63
C HIS A 49 1.69 -8.77 0.55
N HIS A 50 2.22 -9.07 1.74
CA HIS A 50 1.42 -9.17 2.98
C HIS A 50 0.73 -7.86 3.35
N ARG A 51 1.43 -6.72 3.24
CA ARG A 51 0.85 -5.39 3.52
C ARG A 51 -0.32 -5.06 2.59
N LEU A 52 -0.25 -5.48 1.33
CA LEU A 52 -1.33 -5.29 0.35
C LEU A 52 -2.50 -6.25 0.57
N GLY A 53 -2.24 -7.46 1.11
CA GLY A 53 -3.27 -8.44 1.45
C GLY A 53 -4.18 -8.07 2.62
N ASN A 54 -3.80 -7.09 3.45
CA ASN A 54 -4.56 -6.63 4.61
C ASN A 54 -5.69 -5.62 4.26
N TYR A 55 -5.85 -5.27 2.98
CA TYR A 55 -6.91 -4.38 2.48
C TYR A 55 -8.13 -5.16 1.92
N GLY A 56 -8.33 -6.39 2.39
CA GLY A 56 -9.46 -7.27 2.03
C GLY A 56 -10.71 -7.04 2.85
#